data_AF-A0A164DQH1-F1
#
_entry.id   AF-A0A164DQH1-F1
#
_cell.length_a   1.000
_cell.length_b   1.000
_cell.length_c   1.000
_cell.angle_alpha   90.00
_cell.angle_beta   90.00
_cell.angle_gamma   90.00
#
_symmetry.space_group_name_H-M   'P 1'
#
loop_
_entity.id
_entity.type
_entity.pdbx_description
1 polymer ?
#
loop_
_entity_poly.entity_id
_entity_poly.type
_entity_poly.pdbx_seq_one_letter_code
_entity_poly.pdbx_strand_id
1 'polypeptide(L)'
;MERESLRQTIFEAAGNPRDALVLRGGDLSVTPYDQAQQTRLLNLQTLSGRPVICSLPNSSLMNKNGVIFAIPVGNKEEEILEALKEQGVIKVKRLPIR
;
A
#
# COMPACT_ATOMS: atom_id res chain seq x y z
N MET A 1 27.73 4.71 4.97
CA MET A 1 28.24 4.46 3.60
C MET A 1 27.13 4.13 2.60
N GLU A 2 26.52 2.94 2.57
CA GLU A 2 25.49 2.64 1.54
C GLU A 2 24.22 3.51 1.60
N ARG A 3 23.77 3.92 2.80
CA ARG A 3 22.57 4.78 2.95
C ARG A 3 22.78 6.20 2.42
N GLU A 4 23.97 6.76 2.59
CA GLU A 4 24.28 8.11 2.11
C GLU A 4 24.44 8.13 0.59
N SER A 5 25.06 7.10 0.01
CA SER A 5 25.19 7.01 -1.45
C SER A 5 23.83 6.85 -2.14
N LEU A 6 22.93 6.03 -1.58
CA LEU A 6 21.58 5.85 -2.15
C LEU A 6 20.76 7.14 -2.11
N ARG A 7 20.83 7.86 -0.98
CA ARG A 7 20.17 9.15 -0.79
C ARG A 7 20.67 10.17 -1.82
N GLN A 8 21.98 10.20 -2.06
CA GLN A 8 22.59 11.09 -3.04
C GLN A 8 22.20 10.74 -4.48
N THR A 9 22.12 9.45 -4.85
CA THR A 9 21.64 9.06 -6.18
C THR A 9 20.18 9.44 -6.41
N ILE A 10 19.32 9.32 -5.39
CA ILE A 10 17.91 9.75 -5.51
C ILE A 10 17.82 11.26 -5.65
N PHE A 11 18.65 12.01 -4.91
CA PHE A 11 18.73 13.45 -5.03
C PHE A 11 19.15 13.90 -6.42
N GLU A 12 20.17 13.25 -6.99
CA GLU A 12 20.62 13.53 -8.36
C GLU A 12 19.54 13.20 -9.40
N ALA A 13 18.77 12.12 -9.19
CA ALA A 13 17.77 11.66 -10.14
C ALA A 13 16.45 12.46 -10.10
N ALA A 14 15.99 12.88 -8.91
CA ALA A 14 14.65 13.46 -8.74
C ALA A 14 14.60 14.78 -7.93
N GLY A 15 15.73 15.23 -7.40
CA GLY A 15 15.85 16.36 -6.47
C GLY A 15 15.63 15.95 -5.02
N ASN A 16 15.78 16.91 -4.09
CA ASN A 16 15.63 16.67 -2.65
C ASN A 16 14.13 16.56 -2.25
N PRO A 17 13.62 15.39 -1.83
CA PRO A 17 12.28 15.25 -1.28
C PRO A 17 12.10 15.99 0.04
N ARG A 18 10.84 16.22 0.43
CA ARG A 18 10.47 16.77 1.73
C ARG A 18 10.84 15.81 2.87
N ASP A 19 10.63 14.52 2.65
CA ASP A 19 10.98 13.46 3.58
C ASP A 19 11.23 12.14 2.84
N ALA A 20 12.01 11.24 3.44
CA ALA A 20 12.25 9.89 2.93
C ALA A 20 12.47 8.89 4.08
N LEU A 21 11.73 7.78 4.04
CA LEU A 21 11.76 6.73 5.05
C LEU A 21 12.11 5.39 4.42
N VAL A 22 13.20 4.77 4.89
CA VAL A 22 13.58 3.40 4.51
C VAL A 22 12.69 2.42 5.26
N LEU A 23 11.97 1.59 4.51
CA LEU A 23 11.08 0.55 5.01
C LEU A 23 11.82 -0.79 5.15
N ARG A 24 11.19 -1.76 5.82
CA ARG A 24 11.73 -3.13 5.91
C ARG A 24 11.71 -3.79 4.53
N GLY A 25 12.76 -4.56 4.22
CA GLY A 25 12.89 -5.24 2.93
C GLY A 25 13.63 -4.43 1.86
N GLY A 26 14.08 -3.20 2.16
CA GLY A 26 14.84 -2.37 1.23
C GLY A 26 13.98 -1.37 0.44
N ASP A 27 12.66 -1.36 0.66
CA ASP A 27 11.75 -0.37 0.09
C ASP A 27 11.99 1.02 0.66
N LEU A 28 11.60 2.05 -0.12
CA LEU A 28 11.73 3.45 0.27
C LEU A 28 10.39 4.17 0.07
N SER A 29 9.90 4.82 1.12
CA SER A 29 8.79 5.77 1.03
C SER A 29 9.36 7.17 0.88
N VAL A 30 8.90 7.92 -0.13
CA VAL A 30 9.39 9.28 -0.42
C VAL A 30 8.21 10.24 -0.41
N THR A 31 8.33 11.33 0.35
CA THR A 31 7.36 12.43 0.34
C THR A 31 7.89 13.53 -0.59
N PRO A 32 7.29 13.73 -1.77
CA PRO A 32 7.73 14.77 -2.68
C PRO A 32 7.43 16.17 -2.11
N TYR A 33 8.23 17.14 -2.51
CA TYR A 33 8.05 18.56 -2.18
C TYR A 33 6.89 19.18 -2.96
N ASP A 34 6.74 18.77 -4.23
CA ASP A 34 5.73 19.25 -5.17
C ASP A 34 5.32 18.17 -6.20
N GLN A 35 4.32 18.48 -7.02
CA GLN A 35 3.79 17.59 -8.04
C GLN A 35 4.80 17.26 -9.14
N ALA A 36 5.69 18.20 -9.49
CA ALA A 36 6.69 17.99 -10.53
C ALA A 36 7.75 16.96 -10.09
N GLN A 37 8.16 17.02 -8.82
CA GLN A 37 9.04 16.03 -8.20
C GLN A 37 8.36 14.67 -8.10
N GLN A 38 7.07 14.61 -7.74
CA GLN A 38 6.32 13.36 -7.74
C GLN A 38 6.35 12.69 -9.12
N THR A 39 6.09 13.45 -10.18
CA THR A 39 6.14 12.93 -11.56
C THR A 39 7.53 12.43 -11.93
N ARG A 40 8.60 13.15 -11.57
CA ARG A 40 9.98 12.68 -11.78
C ARG A 40 10.27 11.37 -11.05
N LEU A 41 9.86 11.26 -9.79
CA LEU A 41 10.01 10.05 -8.98
C LEU A 41 9.24 8.86 -9.59
N LEU A 42 8.01 9.06 -10.05
CA LEU A 42 7.21 7.99 -10.67
C LEU A 42 7.76 7.52 -12.01
N ASN A 43 8.47 8.39 -12.74
CA ASN A 43 9.13 8.05 -14.01
C ASN A 43 10.53 7.45 -13.82
N LEU A 44 11.02 7.34 -12.59
CA LEU A 44 12.32 6.75 -12.31
C LEU A 44 12.29 5.24 -12.55
N GLN A 45 13.05 4.78 -13.55
CA GLN A 45 13.11 3.35 -13.92
C GLN A 45 14.39 2.66 -13.43
N THR A 46 15.45 3.42 -13.18
CA THR A 46 16.73 2.89 -12.71
C THR A 46 17.33 3.77 -11.64
N LEU A 47 17.98 3.14 -10.65
CA LEU A 47 18.73 3.81 -9.59
C LEU A 47 20.05 3.06 -9.38
N SER A 48 21.18 3.77 -9.48
CA SER A 48 22.53 3.18 -9.38
C SER A 48 22.74 1.95 -10.29
N GLY A 49 22.18 1.98 -11.50
CA GLY A 49 22.27 0.88 -12.48
C GLY A 49 21.35 -0.32 -12.21
N ARG A 50 20.50 -0.27 -11.17
CA ARG A 50 19.50 -1.30 -10.88
C ARG A 50 18.11 -0.84 -11.31
N PRO A 51 17.28 -1.72 -11.90
CA PRO A 51 15.89 -1.38 -12.17
C PRO A 51 15.14 -1.14 -10.85
N VAL A 52 14.32 -0.10 -10.81
CA VAL A 52 13.45 0.25 -9.68
C VAL A 52 12.03 0.43 -10.17
N ILE A 53 11.07 0.18 -9.28
CA ILE A 53 9.65 0.44 -9.51
C ILE A 53 9.22 1.52 -8.54
N CYS A 54 8.73 2.62 -9.07
CA CYS A 54 8.16 3.69 -8.29
C CYS A 54 6.65 3.72 -8.52
N SER A 55 5.89 3.69 -7.43
CA SER A 55 4.43 3.80 -7.48
C SER A 55 3.97 4.74 -6.39
N LEU A 56 2.78 5.31 -6.56
CA LEU A 56 2.09 5.91 -5.45
C LEU A 56 1.80 4.80 -4.41
N PRO A 57 1.80 5.13 -3.11
CA PRO A 57 1.28 4.19 -2.14
C PRO A 57 -0.14 3.81 -2.58
N ASN A 58 -0.42 2.51 -2.63
CA ASN A 58 -1.79 2.03 -2.75
C ASN A 58 -2.52 2.55 -1.52
N SER A 59 -3.13 3.74 -1.64
CA SER A 59 -3.88 4.32 -0.54
C SER A 59 -4.90 3.28 -0.09
N SER A 60 -5.07 3.17 1.21
CA SER A 60 -5.96 2.24 1.93
C SER A 60 -7.45 2.43 1.62
N LEU A 61 -7.82 3.03 0.47
CA LEU A 61 -9.18 3.20 -0.03
C LEU A 61 -9.75 1.96 -0.73
N MET A 62 -8.97 0.90 -0.94
CA MET A 62 -9.59 -0.41 -1.16
C MET A 62 -10.06 -0.94 0.18
N ASN A 63 -11.34 -0.75 0.48
CA ASN A 63 -12.08 -1.52 1.48
C ASN A 63 -11.75 -3.00 1.29
N LYS A 64 -10.80 -3.54 2.07
CA LYS A 64 -10.48 -4.96 2.03
C LYS A 64 -11.63 -5.69 2.70
N ASN A 65 -12.17 -6.70 2.04
CA ASN A 65 -13.17 -7.57 2.66
C ASN A 65 -12.56 -8.18 3.94
N GLY A 66 -13.20 -7.93 5.09
CA GLY A 66 -12.91 -8.64 6.32
C GLY A 66 -13.38 -10.10 6.21
N VAL A 67 -12.64 -11.02 6.84
CA VAL A 67 -13.02 -12.43 6.94
C VAL A 67 -13.23 -12.76 8.41
N ILE A 68 -14.43 -13.23 8.76
CA ILE A 68 -14.76 -13.71 10.10
C ILE A 68 -14.67 -15.24 10.09
N PHE A 69 -13.80 -15.80 10.92
CA PHE A 69 -13.60 -17.23 11.05
C PHE A 69 -14.54 -17.84 12.11
N ALA A 70 -14.69 -19.16 12.07
CA ALA A 70 -15.44 -19.95 13.07
C ALA A 70 -16.95 -19.67 13.17
N ILE A 71 -17.57 -19.11 12.13
CA ILE A 71 -19.04 -19.00 12.06
C ILE A 71 -19.64 -20.37 11.67
N PRO A 72 -20.51 -20.97 12.50
CA PRO A 72 -21.11 -22.27 12.24
C PRO A 72 -21.73 -22.37 10.84
N VAL A 73 -21.50 -23.48 10.12
CA VAL A 73 -21.97 -23.65 8.73
C VAL A 73 -23.49 -23.60 8.58
N GLY A 74 -24.23 -23.86 9.67
CA GLY A 74 -25.69 -23.80 9.70
C GLY A 74 -26.27 -22.38 9.70
N ASN A 75 -25.50 -21.35 10.03
CA ASN A 75 -25.99 -19.97 10.02
C ASN A 75 -26.08 -19.43 8.59
N LYS A 76 -27.25 -18.90 8.25
CA LYS A 76 -27.50 -18.32 6.92
C LYS A 76 -26.90 -16.92 6.81
N GLU A 77 -26.62 -16.48 5.59
CA GLU A 77 -26.00 -15.18 5.36
C GLU A 77 -26.88 -14.02 5.84
N GLU A 78 -28.20 -14.19 5.79
CA GLU A 78 -29.19 -13.20 6.26
C GLU A 78 -29.12 -13.02 7.78
N GLU A 79 -28.98 -14.12 8.53
CA GLU A 79 -28.83 -14.09 10.00
C GLU A 79 -27.54 -13.37 10.40
N ILE A 80 -26.45 -13.63 9.66
CA ILE A 80 -25.14 -13.00 9.91
C ILE A 80 -25.19 -11.52 9.54
N LEU A 81 -25.86 -11.16 8.44
CA LEU A 81 -26.00 -9.77 8.01
C LEU A 81 -26.80 -8.95 9.02
N GLU A 82 -27.93 -9.47 9.53
CA GLU A 82 -28.73 -8.77 10.54
C GLU A 82 -27.93 -8.58 11.84
N ALA A 83 -27.15 -9.58 12.27
CA ALA A 83 -26.29 -9.47 13.44
C ALA A 83 -25.16 -8.42 13.30
N LEU A 84 -24.75 -8.11 12.07
CA LEU A 84 -23.67 -7.16 11.77
C LEU A 84 -24.16 -5.78 11.31
N LYS A 85 -25.47 -5.58 11.24
CA LYS A 85 -26.10 -4.37 10.70
C LYS A 85 -25.72 -3.09 11.46
N GLU A 86 -25.65 -3.17 12.79
CA GLU A 86 -25.23 -2.06 13.65
C GLU A 86 -23.77 -1.65 13.43
N GLN A 87 -22.95 -2.55 12.86
CA GLN A 87 -21.55 -2.29 12.51
C GLN A 87 -21.40 -1.72 11.10
N GLY A 88 -22.51 -1.39 10.42
CA GLY A 88 -22.51 -0.84 9.07
C GLY A 88 -22.18 -1.86 7.98
N VAL A 89 -22.28 -3.16 8.26
CA VAL A 89 -22.06 -4.21 7.26
C VAL A 89 -23.26 -4.25 6.30
N ILE A 90 -22.97 -4.07 5.02
CA ILE A 90 -23.99 -4.03 3.96
C ILE A 90 -24.12 -5.34 3.18
N LYS A 91 -23.14 -6.25 3.32
CA LYS A 91 -23.08 -7.52 2.60
C LYS A 91 -22.22 -8.54 3.32
N VAL A 92 -22.69 -9.78 3.35
CA VAL A 92 -21.95 -10.97 3.81
C VAL A 92 -21.90 -11.97 2.66
N LYS A 93 -20.86 -12.81 2.63
CA LYS A 93 -20.76 -13.96 1.72
C LYS A 93 -19.92 -15.06 2.36
N ARG A 94 -20.35 -16.32 2.25
CA ARG A 94 -19.53 -17.51 2.55
C ARG A 94 -18.47 -17.71 1.48
N LEU A 95 -17.21 -17.83 1.91
CA LEU A 95 -16.13 -18.21 1.01
C LEU A 95 -16.16 -19.73 0.79
N PRO A 96 -15.94 -20.21 -0.44
CA PRO A 96 -15.81 -21.65 -0.68
C PRO A 96 -14.60 -22.18 0.10
N ILE A 97 -14.77 -23.34 0.74
CA ILE A 97 -13.66 -24.08 1.33
C ILE A 97 -12.72 -24.48 0.18
N ARG A 98 -11.41 -24.20 0.33
CA ARG A 98 -10.39 -24.65 -0.62
C ARG A 98 -10.08 -26.13 -0.44
#